data_AF-A0A367QIZ2-F1
#
_entry.id   AF-A0A367QIZ2-F1
#
_cell.length_a   1.000
_cell.length_b   1.000
_cell.length_c   1.000
_cell.angle_alpha   90.00
_cell.angle_beta   90.00
_cell.angle_gamma   90.00
#
_symmetry.space_group_name_H-M   'P 1'
#
loop_
_entity.id
_entity.type
_entity.pdbx_description
1 polymer ?
#
loop_
_entity_poly.entity_id
_entity_poly.type
_entity_poly.pdbx_seq_one_letter_code
_entity_poly.pdbx_strand_id
1 'polypeptide(L)'
;MSQIEVTQIIEQIKEEIEVDASGKAKASVRATARLAGVDEKAIRHTLENAEQKPSKLAVMLMQHGFQSAELKQWKKNGIPDIAIAIILEYYAFDANRYCNPQARLVCRSFNAIGIRAWIQEKLGWAKPATSHETALTQIQLLAAIAQQMAEQEQRLLQQQQQQAEILSRLKDVEIEQDRFNTPCGHKYSIVGFATLQGLEISAKDASAKGKKASALCRKQGIEVERIHDPRFGKVGLYPESVLIEVFSSNSKDKAIAS
;
A
#
# COMPACT_ATOMS: atom_id res chain seq x y z
N MET A 1 45.42 -8.92 20.15
CA MET A 1 45.23 -8.91 18.68
C MET A 1 44.16 -7.89 18.34
N SER A 2 44.42 -6.98 17.41
CA SER A 2 43.57 -5.83 17.06
C SER A 2 42.86 -6.00 15.70
N GLN A 3 41.80 -5.24 15.44
CA GLN A 3 41.10 -5.28 14.14
C GLN A 3 42.01 -4.93 12.94
N ILE A 4 43.07 -4.16 13.18
CA ILE A 4 44.07 -3.79 12.18
C ILE A 4 44.83 -5.04 11.70
N GLU A 5 45.17 -5.95 12.62
CA GLU A 5 45.89 -7.19 12.29
C GLU A 5 45.01 -8.15 11.47
N VAL A 6 43.70 -8.22 11.74
CA VAL A 6 42.76 -9.03 10.93
C VAL A 6 42.67 -8.51 9.50
N THR A 7 42.65 -7.18 9.33
CA THR A 7 42.60 -6.57 8.00
C THR A 7 43.85 -6.88 7.18
N GLN A 8 45.03 -6.85 7.83
CA GLN A 8 46.29 -7.23 7.19
C GLN A 8 46.32 -8.71 6.79
N ILE A 9 45.79 -9.61 7.65
CA ILE A 9 45.69 -11.04 7.32
C ILE A 9 44.79 -11.25 6.10
N ILE A 10 43.66 -10.53 6.01
CA ILE A 10 42.75 -10.63 4.86
C ILE A 10 43.44 -10.17 3.58
N GLU A 11 44.19 -9.08 3.61
CA GLU A 11 44.94 -8.61 2.44
C GLU A 11 45.97 -9.65 1.96
N GLN A 12 46.63 -10.35 2.90
CA GLN A 12 47.60 -11.41 2.58
C GLN A 12 46.99 -12.68 1.98
N ILE A 13 45.70 -12.93 2.20
CA ILE A 13 45.01 -14.13 1.70
C ILE A 13 43.98 -13.81 0.63
N LYS A 14 43.91 -12.57 0.19
CA LYS A 14 42.89 -12.07 -0.75
C LYS A 14 42.85 -12.88 -2.04
N GLU A 15 44.03 -13.23 -2.57
CA GLU A 15 44.19 -14.06 -3.78
C GLU A 15 43.76 -15.52 -3.58
N GLU A 16 43.61 -15.96 -2.32
CA GLU A 16 43.20 -17.32 -1.96
C GLU A 16 41.71 -17.43 -1.61
N ILE A 17 40.95 -16.33 -1.74
CA ILE A 17 39.50 -16.28 -1.54
C ILE A 17 38.82 -15.92 -2.86
N GLU A 18 37.89 -16.75 -3.29
CA GLU A 18 37.10 -16.54 -4.49
C GLU A 18 35.63 -16.27 -4.11
N VAL A 19 34.98 -15.31 -4.78
CA VAL A 19 33.54 -15.05 -4.66
C VAL A 19 32.91 -15.24 -6.03
N ASP A 20 31.91 -16.12 -6.10
CA ASP A 20 31.19 -16.37 -7.35
C ASP A 20 30.18 -15.26 -7.69
N ALA A 21 29.56 -15.36 -8.87
CA ALA A 21 28.56 -14.40 -9.33
C ALA A 21 27.30 -14.35 -8.44
N SER A 22 27.04 -15.41 -7.66
CA SER A 22 25.94 -15.46 -6.69
C SER A 22 26.30 -14.85 -5.33
N GLY A 23 27.57 -14.44 -5.16
CA GLY A 23 28.09 -13.89 -3.92
C GLY A 23 28.52 -14.95 -2.91
N LYS A 24 28.53 -16.24 -3.26
CA LYS A 24 29.05 -17.28 -2.36
C LYS A 24 30.57 -17.27 -2.42
N ALA A 25 31.19 -17.26 -1.25
CA ALA A 25 32.64 -17.27 -1.15
C ALA A 25 33.16 -18.67 -0.84
N LYS A 26 34.39 -18.93 -1.28
CA LYS A 26 35.18 -20.10 -0.92
C LYS A 26 36.63 -19.68 -0.73
N ALA A 27 37.33 -20.30 0.22
CA ALA A 27 38.74 -20.00 0.49
C ALA A 27 39.58 -21.27 0.46
N SER A 28 40.87 -21.12 0.17
CA SER A 28 41.79 -22.24 0.29
C SER A 28 41.86 -22.76 1.75
N VAL A 29 42.33 -24.01 1.93
CA VAL A 29 42.59 -24.57 3.26
C VAL A 29 43.62 -23.72 4.02
N ARG A 30 44.62 -23.19 3.30
CA ARG A 30 45.67 -22.35 3.86
C ARG A 30 45.14 -20.99 4.30
N ALA A 31 44.31 -20.35 3.48
CA ALA A 31 43.64 -19.10 3.83
C ALA A 31 42.78 -19.26 5.08
N THR A 32 42.02 -20.35 5.16
CA THR A 32 41.19 -20.67 6.33
C THR A 32 42.05 -20.91 7.58
N ALA A 33 43.16 -21.63 7.45
CA ALA A 33 44.10 -21.85 8.55
C ALA A 33 44.74 -20.56 9.03
N ARG A 34 45.15 -19.70 8.09
CA ARG A 34 45.67 -18.37 8.38
C ARG A 34 44.64 -17.49 9.06
N LEU A 35 43.36 -17.51 8.67
CA LEU A 35 42.29 -16.77 9.37
C LEU A 35 42.09 -17.28 10.80
N ALA A 36 42.11 -18.59 11.00
CA ALA A 36 41.95 -19.21 12.31
C ALA A 36 43.21 -19.09 13.21
N GLY A 37 44.36 -18.73 12.65
CA GLY A 37 45.63 -18.69 13.37
C GLY A 37 46.18 -20.08 13.70
N VAL A 38 45.89 -21.08 12.88
CA VAL A 38 46.28 -22.49 13.11
C VAL A 38 47.14 -23.03 11.97
N ASP A 39 47.80 -24.17 12.20
CA ASP A 39 48.57 -24.86 11.17
C ASP A 39 47.63 -25.46 10.11
N GLU A 40 47.94 -25.22 8.83
CA GLU A 40 47.20 -25.77 7.68
C GLU A 40 47.03 -27.29 7.76
N LYS A 41 48.03 -28.01 8.28
CA LYS A 41 48.00 -29.46 8.46
C LYS A 41 46.89 -29.90 9.40
N ALA A 42 46.52 -29.10 10.41
CA ALA A 42 45.47 -29.46 11.36
C ALA A 42 44.09 -29.50 10.68
N ILE A 43 43.81 -28.51 9.82
CA ILE A 43 42.57 -28.47 9.02
C ILE A 43 42.61 -29.56 7.96
N ARG A 44 43.73 -29.69 7.22
CA ARG A 44 43.89 -30.71 6.18
C ARG A 44 43.69 -32.13 6.72
N HIS A 45 44.30 -32.45 7.86
CA HIS A 45 44.12 -33.74 8.52
C HIS A 45 42.65 -34.00 8.89
N THR A 46 41.94 -32.98 9.36
CA THR A 46 40.50 -33.09 9.66
C THR A 46 39.67 -33.41 8.41
N LEU A 47 39.94 -32.72 7.29
CA LEU A 47 39.21 -32.91 6.04
C LEU A 47 39.50 -34.27 5.39
N GLU A 48 40.75 -34.76 5.46
CA GLU A 48 41.16 -36.02 4.84
C GLU A 48 40.66 -37.25 5.61
N ASN A 49 40.61 -37.17 6.95
CA ASN A 49 40.28 -38.31 7.82
C ASN A 49 38.81 -38.35 8.29
N ALA A 50 37.95 -37.46 7.77
CA ALA A 50 36.57 -37.32 8.24
C ALA A 50 35.74 -38.62 8.18
N GLU A 51 35.96 -39.48 7.19
CA GLU A 51 35.24 -40.76 7.06
C GLU A 51 35.78 -41.88 7.97
N GLN A 52 37.10 -41.96 8.13
CA GLN A 52 37.74 -43.09 8.84
C GLN A 52 37.79 -42.86 10.34
N LYS A 53 38.10 -41.62 10.76
CA LYS A 53 38.22 -41.23 12.15
C LYS A 53 37.93 -39.72 12.29
N PRO A 54 36.64 -39.33 12.33
CA PRO A 54 36.26 -37.93 12.38
C PRO A 54 36.79 -37.26 13.65
N SER A 55 37.49 -36.14 13.48
CA SER A 55 37.83 -35.25 14.59
C SER A 55 36.58 -34.53 15.10
N LYS A 56 36.65 -33.89 16.28
CA LYS A 56 35.54 -33.07 16.80
C LYS A 56 35.10 -31.99 15.80
N LEU A 57 36.06 -31.38 15.09
CA LEU A 57 35.78 -30.42 14.02
C LEU A 57 35.06 -31.07 12.84
N ALA A 58 35.48 -32.26 12.39
CA ALA A 58 34.76 -32.98 11.33
C ALA A 58 33.32 -33.31 11.75
N VAL A 59 33.12 -33.76 13.00
CA VAL A 59 31.77 -34.01 13.53
C VAL A 59 30.92 -32.74 13.54
N MET A 60 31.48 -31.60 13.96
CA MET A 60 30.77 -30.33 13.98
C MET A 60 30.36 -29.87 12.58
N LEU A 61 31.23 -30.03 11.58
CA LEU A 61 30.90 -29.74 10.18
C LEU A 61 29.76 -30.65 9.69
N MET A 62 29.80 -31.94 10.02
CA MET A 62 28.73 -32.88 9.64
C MET A 62 27.39 -32.56 10.31
N GLN A 63 27.40 -32.09 11.56
CA GLN A 63 26.18 -31.63 12.24
C GLN A 63 25.55 -30.40 11.58
N HIS A 64 26.34 -29.58 10.88
CA HIS A 64 25.87 -28.43 10.11
C HIS A 64 25.47 -28.80 8.66
N GLY A 65 25.37 -30.09 8.35
CA GLY A 65 24.83 -30.60 7.09
C GLY A 65 25.85 -30.91 6.00
N PHE A 66 27.16 -30.79 6.27
CA PHE A 66 28.19 -31.16 5.30
C PHE A 66 28.46 -32.66 5.30
N GLN A 67 28.56 -33.28 4.13
CA GLN A 67 28.83 -34.71 4.04
C GLN A 67 30.33 -35.00 4.11
N SER A 68 30.73 -36.09 4.78
CA SER A 68 32.15 -36.48 4.91
C SER A 68 32.87 -36.62 3.57
N ALA A 69 32.16 -37.00 2.50
CA ALA A 69 32.69 -37.07 1.14
C ALA A 69 33.00 -35.68 0.54
N GLU A 70 32.23 -34.65 0.88
CA GLU A 70 32.44 -33.26 0.43
C GLU A 70 33.70 -32.66 1.04
N LEU A 71 33.97 -32.97 2.32
CA LEU A 71 35.13 -32.45 3.06
C LEU A 71 36.46 -32.81 2.37
N LYS A 72 36.57 -34.03 1.82
CA LYS A 72 37.76 -34.46 1.05
C LYS A 72 37.97 -33.62 -0.22
N GLN A 73 36.90 -33.13 -0.83
CA GLN A 73 36.96 -32.36 -2.07
C GLN A 73 37.40 -30.91 -1.85
N TRP A 74 37.21 -30.35 -0.64
CA TRP A 74 37.56 -28.97 -0.32
C TRP A 74 39.05 -28.65 -0.40
N LYS A 75 39.92 -29.68 -0.34
CA LYS A 75 41.34 -29.54 -0.63
C LYS A 75 41.61 -29.03 -2.05
N LYS A 76 40.78 -29.43 -3.02
CA LYS A 76 40.90 -29.02 -4.43
C LYS A 76 39.96 -27.86 -4.76
N ASN A 77 38.74 -27.90 -4.23
CA ASN A 77 37.67 -26.99 -4.64
C ASN A 77 37.58 -25.73 -3.76
N GLY A 78 38.27 -25.70 -2.62
CA GLY A 78 38.14 -24.65 -1.61
C GLY A 78 37.07 -24.99 -0.56
N ILE A 79 37.19 -24.37 0.61
CA ILE A 79 36.26 -24.47 1.73
C ILE A 79 35.18 -23.40 1.55
N PRO A 80 33.88 -23.75 1.52
CA PRO A 80 32.79 -22.79 1.42
C PRO A 80 32.71 -21.84 2.61
N ASP A 81 32.25 -20.62 2.39
CA ASP A 81 32.10 -19.56 3.41
C ASP A 81 31.43 -20.01 4.71
N ILE A 82 30.32 -20.75 4.63
CA ILE A 82 29.63 -21.30 5.80
C ILE A 82 30.53 -22.27 6.58
N ALA A 83 31.29 -23.12 5.89
CA ALA A 83 32.22 -24.05 6.53
C ALA A 83 33.43 -23.32 7.15
N ILE A 84 33.90 -22.22 6.54
CA ILE A 84 34.91 -21.35 7.13
C ILE A 84 34.42 -20.79 8.47
N ALA A 85 33.17 -20.32 8.55
CA ALA A 85 32.61 -19.80 9.79
C ALA A 85 32.61 -20.85 10.92
N ILE A 86 32.21 -22.09 10.62
CA ILE A 86 32.20 -23.19 11.59
C ILE A 86 33.62 -23.54 12.04
N ILE A 87 34.58 -23.59 11.11
CA ILE A 87 35.99 -23.85 11.45
C ILE A 87 36.53 -22.74 12.37
N LEU A 88 36.21 -21.48 12.07
CA LEU A 88 36.61 -20.34 12.90
C LEU A 88 35.95 -20.40 14.28
N GLU A 89 34.67 -20.74 14.36
CA GLU A 89 33.94 -20.90 15.62
C GLU A 89 34.53 -22.01 16.49
N TYR A 90 34.82 -23.17 15.88
CA TYR A 90 35.48 -24.28 16.56
C TYR A 90 36.83 -23.85 17.16
N TYR A 91 37.69 -23.19 16.38
CA TYR A 91 38.97 -22.71 16.91
C TYR A 91 38.82 -21.49 17.82
N ALA A 92 37.70 -20.77 17.82
CA ALA A 92 37.47 -19.67 18.75
C ALA A 92 37.06 -20.16 20.14
N PHE A 93 36.26 -21.24 20.21
CA PHE A 93 35.54 -21.64 21.42
C PHE A 93 35.62 -23.14 21.78
N ASP A 94 35.62 -24.06 20.80
CA ASP A 94 35.40 -25.50 21.06
C ASP A 94 36.66 -26.38 20.95
N ALA A 95 37.77 -25.83 20.47
CA ALA A 95 39.04 -26.53 20.28
C ALA A 95 39.81 -26.80 21.59
N ASN A 96 39.21 -26.55 22.76
CA ASN A 96 39.80 -26.74 24.09
C ASN A 96 41.13 -25.98 24.24
N ARG A 97 42.24 -26.67 24.52
CA ARG A 97 43.58 -26.05 24.61
C ARG A 97 44.10 -25.48 23.28
N TYR A 98 43.44 -25.81 22.17
CA TYR A 98 43.78 -25.34 20.83
C TYR A 98 42.92 -24.15 20.39
N CYS A 99 42.12 -23.58 21.29
CA CYS A 99 41.40 -22.34 20.98
C CYS A 99 42.39 -21.20 20.70
N ASN A 100 42.13 -20.44 19.65
CA ASN A 100 42.99 -19.39 19.16
C ASN A 100 42.31 -18.00 19.32
N PRO A 101 43.00 -17.01 19.93
CA PRO A 101 42.48 -15.65 20.05
C PRO A 101 42.18 -14.98 18.70
N GLN A 102 42.91 -15.34 17.64
CA GLN A 102 42.69 -14.81 16.30
C GLN A 102 41.37 -15.30 15.72
N ALA A 103 41.12 -16.60 15.74
CA ALA A 103 39.84 -17.17 15.31
C ALA A 103 38.67 -16.46 15.99
N ARG A 104 38.78 -16.20 17.30
CA ARG A 104 37.77 -15.46 18.08
C ARG A 104 37.56 -14.03 17.58
N LEU A 105 38.64 -13.32 17.24
CA LEU A 105 38.54 -11.96 16.73
C LEU A 105 37.89 -11.93 15.35
N VAL A 106 38.24 -12.88 14.47
CA VAL A 106 37.63 -13.01 13.15
C VAL A 106 36.13 -13.35 13.27
N CYS A 107 35.77 -14.34 14.11
CA CYS A 107 34.37 -14.66 14.42
C CYS A 107 33.56 -13.44 14.85
N ARG A 108 34.10 -12.64 15.78
CA ARG A 108 33.43 -11.42 16.25
C ARG A 108 33.28 -10.37 15.14
N SER A 109 34.18 -10.34 14.17
CA SER A 109 34.15 -9.36 13.07
C SER A 109 32.99 -9.58 12.11
N PHE A 110 32.54 -10.83 11.91
CA PHE A 110 31.40 -11.15 11.06
C PHE A 110 30.12 -11.52 11.81
N ASN A 111 30.14 -11.57 13.15
CA ASN A 111 28.99 -12.03 13.95
C ASN A 111 27.70 -11.20 13.71
N ALA A 112 27.83 -9.90 13.41
CA ALA A 112 26.69 -9.02 13.20
C ALA A 112 26.08 -9.11 11.79
N ILE A 113 26.91 -9.31 10.76
CA ILE A 113 26.50 -9.23 9.34
C ILE A 113 26.54 -10.58 8.61
N GLY A 114 27.11 -11.61 9.24
CA GLY A 114 27.37 -12.92 8.66
C GLY A 114 28.66 -12.97 7.83
N ILE A 115 29.27 -14.16 7.77
CA ILE A 115 30.57 -14.36 7.11
C ILE A 115 30.55 -14.01 5.62
N ARG A 116 29.43 -14.27 4.92
CA ARG A 116 29.31 -14.01 3.49
C ARG A 116 29.38 -12.51 3.19
N ALA A 117 28.54 -11.72 3.86
CA ALA A 117 28.54 -10.27 3.71
C ALA A 117 29.90 -9.68 4.12
N TRP A 118 30.50 -10.22 5.18
CA TRP A 118 31.83 -9.79 5.62
C TRP A 118 32.93 -10.07 4.59
N ILE A 119 32.97 -11.27 3.98
CA ILE A 119 33.94 -11.58 2.92
C ILE A 119 33.70 -10.67 1.70
N GLN A 120 32.45 -10.46 1.30
CA GLN A 120 32.11 -9.58 0.18
C GLN A 120 32.60 -8.14 0.40
N GLU A 121 32.36 -7.58 1.59
CA GLU A 121 32.84 -6.24 1.97
C GLU A 121 34.37 -6.17 1.87
N LYS A 122 35.08 -7.16 2.43
CA LYS A 122 36.55 -7.15 2.47
C LYS A 122 37.20 -7.35 1.12
N LEU A 123 36.52 -8.02 0.19
CA LEU A 123 36.99 -8.20 -1.18
C LEU A 123 36.54 -7.07 -2.12
N GLY A 124 35.70 -6.13 -1.64
CA GLY A 124 35.09 -5.11 -2.50
C GLY A 124 34.17 -5.71 -3.55
N TRP A 125 33.57 -6.87 -3.26
CA TRP A 125 32.68 -7.56 -4.19
C TRP A 125 31.37 -6.77 -4.31
N ALA A 126 31.07 -6.35 -5.53
CA ALA A 126 29.76 -5.84 -5.90
C ALA A 126 29.05 -6.89 -6.74
N LYS A 127 27.74 -7.08 -6.48
CA LYS A 127 26.92 -7.98 -7.29
C LYS A 127 27.06 -7.57 -8.76
N PRO A 128 27.53 -8.45 -9.65
CA PRO A 128 27.59 -8.13 -11.07
C PRO A 128 26.18 -7.83 -11.53
N ALA A 129 25.94 -6.60 -11.97
CA ALA A 129 24.66 -6.24 -12.57
C ALA A 129 24.49 -7.13 -13.81
N THR A 130 23.60 -8.10 -13.76
CA THR A 130 23.02 -8.72 -14.95
C THR A 130 22.09 -7.70 -15.59
N SER A 131 22.68 -6.60 -16.08
CA SER A 131 22.01 -5.39 -16.54
C SER A 131 20.97 -5.68 -17.61
N HIS A 132 21.18 -6.73 -18.42
CA HIS A 132 20.29 -7.10 -19.52
C HIS A 132 18.98 -7.75 -19.08
N GLU A 133 19.00 -8.67 -18.10
CA GLU A 133 17.76 -9.33 -17.63
C GLU A 133 16.90 -8.38 -16.79
N THR A 134 17.52 -7.56 -15.94
CA THR A 134 16.80 -6.54 -15.16
C THR A 134 16.27 -5.39 -16.02
N ALA A 135 16.98 -4.97 -17.07
CA ALA A 135 16.49 -3.91 -17.95
C ALA A 135 15.34 -4.41 -18.85
N LEU A 136 15.44 -5.63 -19.40
CA LEU A 136 14.37 -6.22 -20.21
C LEU A 136 13.09 -6.42 -19.39
N THR A 137 13.21 -6.90 -18.14
CA THR A 137 12.04 -7.06 -17.24
C THR A 137 11.44 -5.71 -16.81
N GLN A 138 12.25 -4.68 -16.58
CA GLN A 138 11.74 -3.34 -16.26
C GLN A 138 11.00 -2.70 -17.46
N ILE A 139 11.52 -2.84 -18.67
CA ILE A 139 10.88 -2.31 -19.89
C ILE A 139 9.58 -3.07 -20.18
N GLN A 140 9.57 -4.40 -20.02
CA GLN A 140 8.35 -5.21 -20.17
C GLN A 140 7.28 -4.83 -19.14
N LEU A 141 7.68 -4.59 -17.89
CA LEU A 141 6.78 -4.13 -16.84
C LEU A 141 6.18 -2.76 -17.18
N LEU A 142 6.99 -1.81 -17.64
CA LEU A 142 6.51 -0.48 -18.03
C LEU A 142 5.51 -0.57 -19.20
N ALA A 143 5.78 -1.42 -20.19
CA ALA A 143 4.86 -1.64 -21.31
C ALA A 143 3.51 -2.23 -20.85
N ALA A 144 3.53 -3.18 -19.91
CA ALA A 144 2.30 -3.75 -19.33
C ALA A 144 1.49 -2.70 -18.57
N ILE A 145 2.15 -1.85 -17.78
CA ILE A 145 1.50 -0.76 -17.05
C ILE A 145 0.88 0.24 -18.03
N ALA A 146 1.58 0.62 -19.10
CA ALA A 146 1.07 1.52 -20.12
C ALA A 146 -0.18 0.98 -20.82
N GLN A 147 -0.19 -0.32 -21.16
CA GLN A 147 -1.38 -0.98 -21.73
C GLN A 147 -2.56 -0.98 -20.76
N GLN A 148 -2.32 -1.33 -19.48
CA GLN A 148 -3.37 -1.32 -18.47
C GLN A 148 -3.96 0.07 -18.24
N MET A 149 -3.13 1.13 -18.25
CA MET A 149 -3.61 2.50 -18.11
C MET A 149 -4.47 2.93 -19.31
N ALA A 150 -4.06 2.58 -20.54
CA ALA A 150 -4.86 2.88 -21.73
C ALA A 150 -6.23 2.19 -21.70
N GLU A 151 -6.29 0.93 -21.27
CA GLU A 151 -7.56 0.21 -21.08
C GLU A 151 -8.42 0.83 -19.98
N GLN A 152 -7.81 1.26 -18.87
CA GLN A 152 -8.52 1.91 -17.78
C GLN A 152 -9.13 3.24 -18.22
N GLU A 153 -8.40 4.05 -18.99
CA GLU A 153 -8.89 5.31 -19.55
C GLU A 153 -10.12 5.10 -20.44
N GLN A 154 -10.09 4.08 -21.30
CA GLN A 154 -11.26 3.72 -22.13
C GLN A 154 -12.48 3.32 -21.30
N ARG A 155 -12.28 2.53 -20.24
CA ARG A 155 -13.39 2.14 -19.34
C ARG A 155 -13.98 3.35 -18.62
N LEU A 156 -13.13 4.30 -18.18
CA LEU A 156 -13.60 5.53 -17.54
C LEU A 156 -14.44 6.38 -18.49
N LEU A 157 -14.00 6.53 -19.75
CA LEU A 157 -14.78 7.24 -20.77
C LEU A 157 -16.14 6.58 -21.01
N GLN A 158 -16.18 5.25 -21.11
CA GLN A 158 -17.44 4.52 -21.27
C GLN A 158 -18.37 4.70 -20.06
N GLN A 159 -17.84 4.66 -18.85
CA GLN A 159 -18.62 4.93 -17.63
C GLN A 159 -19.18 6.35 -17.61
N GLN A 160 -18.39 7.36 -18.00
CA GLN A 160 -18.89 8.73 -18.08
C GLN A 160 -20.03 8.88 -19.09
N GLN A 161 -19.93 8.22 -20.25
CA GLN A 161 -21.01 8.22 -21.25
C GLN A 161 -22.28 7.56 -20.70
N GLN A 162 -22.16 6.41 -20.04
CA GLN A 162 -23.29 5.74 -19.40
C GLN A 162 -23.93 6.60 -18.31
N GLN A 163 -23.13 7.27 -17.48
CA GLN A 163 -23.65 8.19 -16.47
C GLN A 163 -24.42 9.36 -17.10
N ALA A 164 -23.90 9.96 -18.17
CA ALA A 164 -24.57 11.03 -18.88
C ALA A 164 -25.91 10.57 -19.46
N GLU A 165 -25.97 9.36 -20.03
CA GLU A 165 -27.21 8.78 -20.54
C GLU A 165 -28.22 8.51 -19.42
N ILE A 166 -27.79 7.91 -18.31
CA ILE A 166 -28.63 7.66 -17.14
C ILE A 166 -29.21 8.97 -16.59
N LEU A 167 -28.38 10.00 -16.44
CA LEU A 167 -28.83 11.32 -15.96
C LEU A 167 -29.88 11.94 -16.89
N SER A 168 -29.71 11.79 -18.22
CA SER A 168 -30.72 12.25 -19.18
C SER A 168 -32.04 11.51 -18.98
N ARG A 169 -32.02 10.18 -18.86
CA ARG A 169 -33.24 9.39 -18.67
C ARG A 169 -33.92 9.68 -17.34
N LEU A 170 -33.15 9.87 -16.26
CA LEU A 170 -33.69 10.24 -14.96
C LEU A 170 -34.42 11.58 -15.01
N LYS A 171 -33.86 12.57 -15.71
CA LYS A 171 -34.50 13.87 -15.89
C LYS A 171 -35.85 13.76 -16.60
N ASP A 172 -35.94 12.93 -17.63
CA ASP A 172 -37.20 12.71 -18.35
C ASP A 172 -38.25 12.05 -17.43
N VAL A 173 -37.84 11.05 -16.65
CA VAL A 173 -38.70 10.38 -15.65
C VAL A 173 -39.16 11.36 -14.57
N GLU A 174 -38.28 12.23 -14.07
CA GLU A 174 -38.64 13.26 -13.09
C GLU A 174 -39.69 14.24 -13.63
N ILE A 175 -39.55 14.66 -14.91
CA ILE A 175 -40.53 15.53 -15.57
C ILE A 175 -41.89 14.83 -15.71
N GLU A 176 -41.91 13.55 -16.10
CA GLU A 176 -43.15 12.78 -16.20
C GLU A 176 -43.80 12.56 -14.84
N GLN A 177 -43.01 12.26 -13.81
CA GLN A 177 -43.49 12.05 -12.45
C GLN A 177 -44.07 13.35 -11.86
N ASP A 178 -43.45 14.50 -12.11
CA ASP A 178 -43.97 15.80 -11.68
C ASP A 178 -45.31 16.14 -12.36
N ARG A 179 -45.43 15.88 -13.67
CA ARG A 179 -46.70 16.02 -14.40
C ARG A 179 -47.81 15.14 -13.85
N PHE A 180 -47.47 13.91 -13.45
CA PHE A 180 -48.44 12.97 -12.86
C PHE A 180 -48.86 13.37 -11.45
N ASN A 181 -47.90 13.74 -10.59
CA ASN A 181 -48.15 14.08 -9.20
C ASN A 181 -48.82 15.46 -9.03
N THR A 182 -48.57 16.39 -9.97
CA THR A 182 -49.07 17.75 -9.89
C THR A 182 -49.77 18.20 -11.19
N PRO A 183 -50.91 17.60 -11.59
CA PRO A 183 -51.52 17.82 -12.91
C PRO A 183 -51.96 19.26 -13.20
N CYS A 184 -52.14 20.10 -12.17
CA CYS A 184 -52.51 21.52 -12.28
C CYS A 184 -51.34 22.49 -12.00
N GLY A 185 -50.11 21.97 -11.95
CA GLY A 185 -48.93 22.68 -11.44
C GLY A 185 -48.99 22.90 -9.93
N HIS A 186 -47.89 23.33 -9.30
CA HIS A 186 -47.81 23.62 -7.86
C HIS A 186 -48.66 24.83 -7.47
N LYS A 187 -49.98 24.72 -7.63
CA LYS A 187 -50.97 25.73 -7.29
C LYS A 187 -51.84 25.20 -6.16
N TYR A 188 -51.97 26.01 -5.12
CA TYR A 188 -52.72 25.64 -3.92
C TYR A 188 -53.72 26.73 -3.57
N SER A 189 -54.80 26.36 -2.89
CA SER A 189 -55.65 27.34 -2.24
C SER A 189 -54.95 27.88 -0.99
N ILE A 190 -55.36 29.04 -0.48
CA ILE A 190 -54.80 29.63 0.75
C ILE A 190 -54.88 28.66 1.92
N VAL A 191 -56.02 27.98 2.07
CA VAL A 191 -56.24 26.99 3.13
C VAL A 191 -55.42 25.72 2.86
N GLY A 192 -55.39 25.24 1.61
CA GLY A 192 -54.60 24.06 1.23
C GLY A 192 -53.11 24.24 1.53
N PHE A 193 -52.56 25.41 1.20
CA PHE A 193 -51.16 25.73 1.52
C PHE A 193 -50.92 25.91 3.01
N ALA A 194 -51.83 26.56 3.75
CA ALA A 194 -51.70 26.66 5.21
C ALA A 194 -51.66 25.27 5.87
N THR A 195 -52.55 24.36 5.47
CA THR A 195 -52.60 22.98 5.96
C THR A 195 -51.31 22.22 5.61
N LEU A 196 -50.79 22.36 4.38
CA LEU A 196 -49.52 21.75 3.96
C LEU A 196 -48.33 22.24 4.82
N GLN A 197 -48.35 23.49 5.24
CA GLN A 197 -47.34 24.08 6.13
C GLN A 197 -47.62 23.83 7.62
N GLY A 198 -48.67 23.07 7.96
CA GLY A 198 -49.06 22.80 9.35
C GLY A 198 -49.58 24.02 10.11
N LEU A 199 -50.06 25.06 9.40
CA LEU A 199 -50.56 26.30 9.98
C LEU A 199 -52.09 26.29 10.07
N GLU A 200 -52.62 26.61 11.25
CA GLU A 200 -54.04 26.91 11.40
C GLU A 200 -54.33 28.36 10.97
N ILE A 201 -55.33 28.54 10.12
CA ILE A 201 -55.74 29.87 9.63
C ILE A 201 -57.26 30.06 9.77
N SER A 202 -57.67 31.23 10.26
CA SER A 202 -59.08 31.60 10.34
C SER A 202 -59.66 31.89 8.95
N ALA A 203 -60.98 31.72 8.78
CA ALA A 203 -61.64 32.03 7.50
C ALA A 203 -61.45 33.51 7.08
N LYS A 204 -61.37 34.43 8.04
CA LYS A 204 -61.15 35.86 7.81
C LYS A 204 -59.72 36.11 7.29
N ASP A 205 -58.73 35.48 7.90
CA ASP A 205 -57.33 35.60 7.50
C ASP A 205 -57.08 34.93 6.15
N ALA A 206 -57.71 33.78 5.91
CA ALA A 206 -57.67 33.10 4.62
C ALA A 206 -58.25 33.99 3.50
N SER A 207 -59.37 34.68 3.76
CA SER A 207 -59.96 35.63 2.81
C SER A 207 -59.04 36.84 2.55
N ALA A 208 -58.45 37.41 3.59
CA ALA A 208 -57.52 38.54 3.47
C ALA A 208 -56.27 38.17 2.67
N LYS A 209 -55.66 37.02 2.96
CA LYS A 209 -54.51 36.49 2.23
C LYS A 209 -54.88 36.13 0.78
N GLY A 210 -56.07 35.59 0.54
CA GLY A 210 -56.56 35.32 -0.83
C GLY A 210 -56.72 36.58 -1.68
N LYS A 211 -57.16 37.70 -1.09
CA LYS A 211 -57.19 39.00 -1.76
C LYS A 211 -55.78 39.49 -2.09
N LYS A 212 -54.83 39.37 -1.15
CA LYS A 212 -53.42 39.72 -1.36
C LYS A 212 -52.78 38.87 -2.47
N ALA A 213 -52.98 37.55 -2.43
CA ALA A 213 -52.49 36.63 -3.45
C ALA A 213 -53.06 36.95 -4.83
N SER A 214 -54.37 37.24 -4.91
CA SER A 214 -55.01 37.65 -6.16
C SER A 214 -54.44 38.96 -6.72
N ALA A 215 -54.16 39.93 -5.84
CA ALA A 215 -53.55 41.19 -6.25
C ALA A 215 -52.10 41.00 -6.73
N LEU A 216 -51.34 40.14 -6.05
CA LEU A 216 -49.97 39.81 -6.40
C LEU A 216 -49.90 39.08 -7.75
N CYS A 217 -50.76 38.08 -7.98
CA CYS A 217 -50.88 37.42 -9.27
C CYS A 217 -51.23 38.40 -10.39
N ARG A 218 -52.20 39.31 -10.18
CA ARG A 218 -52.55 40.34 -11.18
C ARG A 218 -51.38 41.27 -11.50
N LYS A 219 -50.61 41.66 -10.48
CA LYS A 219 -49.41 42.50 -10.66
C LYS A 219 -48.31 41.77 -11.45
N GLN A 220 -48.20 40.46 -11.26
CA GLN A 220 -47.23 39.60 -11.95
C GLN A 220 -47.73 39.04 -13.29
N GLY A 221 -48.95 39.38 -13.72
CA GLY A 221 -49.53 38.86 -14.97
C GLY A 221 -49.92 37.37 -14.93
N ILE A 222 -50.06 36.78 -13.74
CA ILE A 222 -50.39 35.36 -13.54
C ILE A 222 -51.91 35.18 -13.49
N GLU A 223 -52.43 34.26 -14.29
CA GLU A 223 -53.85 33.88 -14.26
C GLU A 223 -54.17 33.02 -13.02
N VAL A 224 -55.22 33.42 -12.29
CA VAL A 224 -55.69 32.73 -11.09
C VAL A 224 -56.82 31.78 -11.46
N GLU A 225 -56.53 30.48 -11.41
CA GLU A 225 -57.53 29.43 -11.58
C GLU A 225 -58.48 29.39 -10.38
N ARG A 226 -59.72 28.92 -10.58
CA ARG A 226 -60.71 28.81 -9.51
C ARG A 226 -61.36 27.44 -9.51
N ILE A 227 -61.39 26.82 -8.33
CA ILE A 227 -62.05 25.55 -8.08
C ILE A 227 -63.27 25.75 -7.18
N HIS A 228 -64.23 24.82 -7.27
CA HIS A 228 -65.37 24.81 -6.37
C HIS A 228 -65.03 24.01 -5.10
N ASP A 229 -65.08 24.69 -3.96
CA ASP A 229 -64.95 24.13 -2.62
C ASP A 229 -66.35 24.03 -1.98
N PRO A 230 -66.77 22.84 -1.50
CA PRO A 230 -68.08 22.65 -0.87
C PRO A 230 -68.36 23.54 0.35
N ARG A 231 -67.33 24.00 1.06
CA ARG A 231 -67.44 24.84 2.27
C ARG A 231 -67.38 26.33 1.94
N PHE A 232 -66.60 26.72 0.93
CA PHE A 232 -66.26 28.12 0.66
C PHE A 232 -66.70 28.65 -0.72
N GLY A 233 -67.34 27.84 -1.55
CA GLY A 233 -67.77 28.23 -2.89
C GLY A 233 -66.61 28.26 -3.88
N LYS A 234 -66.47 29.32 -4.69
CA LYS A 234 -65.37 29.41 -5.68
C LYS A 234 -64.08 29.93 -5.02
N VAL A 235 -63.06 29.09 -4.91
CA VAL A 235 -61.77 29.40 -4.28
C VAL A 235 -60.66 29.47 -5.33
N GLY A 236 -59.77 30.46 -5.21
CA GLY A 236 -58.62 30.62 -6.11
C GLY A 236 -57.48 29.66 -5.80
N LEU A 237 -56.81 29.17 -6.85
CA LEU A 237 -55.55 28.45 -6.78
C LEU A 237 -54.41 29.38 -7.21
N TYR A 238 -53.37 29.42 -6.39
CA TYR A 238 -52.24 30.33 -6.57
C TYR A 238 -50.93 29.53 -6.60
N PRO A 239 -49.95 29.94 -7.43
CA PRO A 239 -48.63 29.30 -7.43
C PRO A 239 -47.97 29.35 -6.05
N GLU A 240 -47.21 28.32 -5.73
CA GLU A 240 -46.49 28.22 -4.45
C GLU A 240 -45.64 29.46 -4.13
N SER A 241 -44.94 30.02 -5.12
CA SER A 241 -44.12 31.24 -4.95
C SER A 241 -44.93 32.44 -4.43
N VAL A 242 -46.14 32.63 -4.95
CA VAL A 242 -47.06 33.71 -4.54
C VAL A 242 -47.55 33.46 -3.11
N LEU A 243 -47.82 32.20 -2.76
CA LEU A 243 -48.28 31.81 -1.43
C LEU A 243 -47.18 32.01 -0.38
N ILE A 244 -45.94 31.60 -0.66
CA ILE A 244 -44.78 31.84 0.22
C ILE A 244 -44.66 33.34 0.52
N GLU A 245 -44.75 34.22 -0.47
CA GLU A 245 -44.65 35.67 -0.30
C GLU A 245 -45.80 36.22 0.58
N VAL A 246 -47.03 35.78 0.35
CA VAL A 246 -48.23 36.22 1.09
C VAL A 246 -48.25 35.72 2.53
N PHE A 247 -47.71 34.53 2.79
CA PHE A 247 -47.59 33.99 4.16
C PHE A 247 -46.43 34.63 4.92
N SER A 248 -45.30 34.90 4.25
CA SER A 248 -44.13 35.57 4.84
C SER A 248 -44.37 37.04 5.20
N SER A 249 -45.20 37.74 4.43
CA SER A 249 -45.49 39.18 4.60
C SER A 249 -46.23 39.56 5.89
N ASN A 250 -46.68 38.59 6.70
CA ASN A 250 -47.47 38.83 7.92
C ASN A 250 -46.73 38.47 9.23
N SER A 251 -45.48 37.99 9.17
CA SER A 251 -44.67 37.70 10.37
C SER A 251 -44.09 38.96 11.04
N LYS A 252 -44.39 40.17 10.55
CA LYS A 252 -43.95 41.44 11.16
C LYS A 252 -44.85 41.96 12.30
N ASP A 253 -45.96 41.31 12.62
CA ASP A 253 -46.86 41.72 13.73
C ASP A 253 -46.79 40.77 14.95
N LYS A 254 -45.60 40.21 15.26
CA LYS A 254 -45.35 39.50 16.53
C LYS A 254 -44.08 39.97 17.22
N ALA A 255 -43.79 41.26 17.10
CA ALA A 255 -42.75 41.96 17.85
C ALA A 255 -43.22 43.39 18.16
N ILE A 256 -44.23 43.51 19.02
CA ILE A 256 -44.49 44.61 19.98
C ILE A 256 -45.65 44.10 20.85
N ALA A 257 -45.33 43.45 21.96
CA ALA A 257 -46.11 43.41 23.20
C ALA A 257 -45.40 42.46 24.17
N SER A 258 -44.59 43.07 25.03
CA SER A 258 -44.20 42.66 26.39
C SER A 258 -43.57 41.28 26.58
#